data_AF-A0A060Y0T0-F1
#
_entry.id   AF-A0A060Y0T0-F1
#
_cell.length_a   1.000
_cell.length_b   1.000
_cell.length_c   1.000
_cell.angle_alpha   90.00
_cell.angle_beta   90.00
_cell.angle_gamma   90.00
#
_symmetry.space_group_name_H-M   'P 1'
#
loop_
_entity.id
_entity.type
_entity.pdbx_description
1 polymer ?
#
loop_
_entity_poly.entity_id
_entity_poly.type
_entity_poly.pdbx_seq_one_letter_code
_entity_poly.pdbx_strand_id
1 'polypeptide(L)'
;MPVIRTLSKVAKQALLNPGCGCQPITVAVRTISFSPRQVTSDASFHSVSFSETDHPKVLITGGLGQLGVGLAKRLRKRFGNKNVILSDIRKPPSHVFYSGPFIYSDILDYKNLREIVVNNRITWLVHYSALLSAVGEANVSLARDVNITGLHNILDIAAEHGLRLFVPSTIGAFGPTSPRNPTPDLCVQRPRTIYGVSKVHAELMGEYYHHRYGLDFRCLRYPGIISADSQPGGGTTDWVATAVNLKHKEGLR
;
A
#
# COMPACT_ATOMS: atom_id res chain seq x y z
N MET A 1 -9.64 -45.99 48.10
CA MET A 1 -8.19 -45.75 47.94
C MET A 1 -7.91 -44.27 48.18
N PRO A 2 -7.31 -43.88 49.31
CA PRO A 2 -7.17 -42.48 49.72
C PRO A 2 -5.72 -42.00 49.67
N VAL A 3 -5.46 -40.79 49.17
CA VAL A 3 -4.30 -39.92 49.53
C VAL A 3 -4.71 -38.46 49.16
N ILE A 4 -5.14 -37.51 50.03
CA ILE A 4 -4.48 -36.81 51.17
C ILE A 4 -3.26 -36.01 50.65
N ARG A 5 -3.09 -34.67 50.68
CA ARG A 5 -3.24 -33.62 51.73
C ARG A 5 -2.89 -32.24 51.11
N THR A 6 -3.74 -31.22 51.22
CA THR A 6 -3.74 -30.04 52.14
C THR A 6 -2.84 -28.83 51.84
N LEU A 7 -3.53 -27.69 51.85
CA LEU A 7 -3.11 -26.32 52.21
C LEU A 7 -2.39 -26.23 53.57
N SER A 8 -1.46 -25.27 53.76
CA SER A 8 -1.62 -24.14 54.70
C SER A 8 -0.32 -23.36 54.98
N LYS A 9 -0.55 -22.08 55.34
CA LYS A 9 0.33 -20.98 55.76
C LYS A 9 1.39 -21.33 56.82
N VAL A 10 2.51 -20.59 56.80
CA VAL A 10 3.11 -20.00 58.03
C VAL A 10 3.75 -18.64 57.70
N ALA A 11 3.47 -17.65 58.54
CA ALA A 11 4.07 -16.32 58.60
C ALA A 11 4.81 -16.12 59.93
N LYS A 12 5.71 -15.12 59.97
CA LYS A 12 6.54 -14.61 61.11
C LYS A 12 7.80 -15.46 61.36
N GLN A 13 8.99 -14.89 61.60
CA GLN A 13 9.30 -13.77 62.49
C GLN A 13 10.72 -13.23 62.22
N ALA A 14 10.92 -11.94 62.45
CA ALA A 14 12.18 -11.20 62.36
C ALA A 14 12.98 -11.24 63.66
N LEU A 15 14.33 -11.24 63.59
CA LEU A 15 15.30 -10.71 64.57
C LEU A 15 16.62 -10.38 63.81
N LEU A 16 17.01 -9.10 63.66
CA LEU A 16 18.15 -8.37 64.32
C LEU A 16 19.54 -9.01 64.07
N ASN A 17 20.66 -8.38 63.68
CA ASN A 17 21.23 -7.02 63.42
C ASN A 17 22.72 -7.28 62.95
N PRO A 18 23.64 -6.30 62.75
CA PRO A 18 23.61 -5.02 62.02
C PRO A 18 24.82 -4.86 61.03
N GLY A 19 24.82 -3.82 60.18
CA GLY A 19 26.05 -3.38 59.50
C GLY A 19 25.89 -2.39 58.34
N CYS A 20 25.89 -1.09 58.66
CA CYS A 20 26.43 0.07 57.91
C CYS A 20 26.11 0.22 56.40
N GLY A 21 25.56 1.31 55.85
CA GLY A 21 25.26 2.65 56.32
C GLY A 21 24.93 3.51 55.08
N CYS A 22 24.08 4.55 55.24
CA CYS A 22 24.05 5.79 54.46
C CYS A 22 22.86 6.65 54.93
N GLN A 23 23.17 7.88 55.33
CA GLN A 23 22.26 8.89 55.91
C GLN A 23 21.51 9.71 54.84
N PRO A 24 20.47 10.49 55.23
CA PRO A 24 19.42 10.96 54.34
C PRO A 24 19.76 12.29 53.65
N ILE A 25 19.26 12.49 52.42
CA ILE A 25 19.34 13.78 51.72
C ILE A 25 17.94 14.37 51.58
N THR A 26 17.82 15.56 52.17
CA THR A 26 16.71 16.51 52.19
C THR A 26 16.27 16.94 50.79
N VAL A 27 14.96 17.05 50.57
CA VAL A 27 14.35 17.56 49.34
C VAL A 27 14.63 19.06 49.20
N ALA A 28 15.37 19.45 48.16
CA ALA A 28 15.55 20.85 47.76
C ALA A 28 14.61 21.18 46.59
N VAL A 29 13.61 22.03 46.84
CA VAL A 29 12.80 22.67 45.79
C VAL A 29 13.68 23.69 45.08
N ARG A 30 14.10 23.38 43.85
CA ARG A 30 14.80 24.34 42.98
C ARG A 30 13.78 25.12 42.16
N THR A 31 13.69 26.40 42.46
CA THR A 31 13.08 27.43 41.59
C THR A 31 13.78 27.46 40.24
N ILE A 32 13.03 27.25 39.16
CA ILE A 32 13.52 27.40 37.79
C ILE A 32 13.56 28.90 37.46
N SER A 33 14.77 29.47 37.45
CA SER A 33 15.05 30.81 36.93
C SER A 33 15.28 30.71 35.43
N PHE A 34 14.48 31.41 34.63
CA PHE A 34 14.70 31.55 33.19
C PHE A 34 15.88 32.50 32.93
N SER A 35 16.93 32.00 32.27
CA SER A 35 18.00 32.81 31.69
C SER A 35 17.86 32.77 30.16
N PRO A 36 17.82 33.91 29.45
CA PRO A 36 17.76 33.91 28.00
C PRO A 36 19.15 33.55 27.46
N ARG A 37 19.28 32.38 26.83
CA ARG A 37 20.51 31.98 26.14
C ARG A 37 20.45 32.55 24.71
N GLN A 38 21.44 33.38 24.38
CA GLN A 38 21.65 33.99 23.07
C GLN A 38 21.67 32.92 21.96
N VAL A 39 20.91 33.18 20.89
CA VAL A 39 20.94 32.42 19.64
C VAL A 39 22.17 32.87 18.85
N THR A 40 23.12 31.96 18.64
CA THR A 40 24.25 32.18 17.72
C THR A 40 23.76 32.06 16.28
N SER A 41 24.04 33.07 15.47
CA SER A 41 23.51 33.33 14.13
C SER A 41 24.17 32.53 13.00
N ASP A 42 24.72 31.35 13.26
CA ASP A 42 25.45 30.58 12.25
C ASP A 42 24.63 29.39 11.75
N ALA A 43 23.50 29.71 11.10
CA ALA A 43 22.84 28.80 10.20
C ALA A 43 23.39 29.04 8.79
N SER A 44 24.54 28.43 8.49
CA SER A 44 24.97 28.23 7.12
C SER A 44 23.90 27.41 6.39
N PHE A 45 23.06 28.11 5.62
CA PHE A 45 22.16 27.51 4.63
C PHE A 45 23.04 26.79 3.62
N HIS A 46 23.29 25.50 3.85
CA HIS A 46 23.66 24.61 2.77
C HIS A 46 22.48 24.61 1.80
N SER A 47 22.64 25.34 0.70
CA SER A 47 21.79 25.25 -0.46
C SER A 47 21.76 23.79 -0.90
N VAL A 48 20.71 23.06 -0.54
CA VAL A 48 20.41 21.78 -1.16
C VAL A 48 19.98 22.10 -2.58
N SER A 49 20.95 22.11 -3.48
CA SER A 49 20.69 22.12 -4.91
C SER A 49 20.09 20.76 -5.25
N PHE A 50 18.76 20.69 -5.34
CA PHE A 50 18.07 19.52 -5.87
C PHE A 50 18.52 19.35 -7.32
N SER A 51 19.31 18.31 -7.57
CA SER A 51 19.79 17.99 -8.92
C SER A 51 18.67 17.25 -9.67
N GLU A 52 18.75 17.15 -11.00
CA GLU A 52 17.75 16.41 -11.82
C GLU A 52 17.52 14.93 -11.40
N THR A 53 18.28 14.44 -10.42
CA THR A 53 18.18 13.13 -9.76
C THR A 53 17.05 12.98 -8.72
N ASP A 54 16.32 14.03 -8.35
CA ASP A 54 15.40 13.99 -7.18
C ASP A 54 13.97 13.52 -7.46
N HIS A 55 13.70 13.06 -8.68
CA HIS A 55 12.38 12.51 -9.02
C HIS A 55 12.29 11.01 -8.71
N PRO A 56 11.15 10.54 -8.17
CA PRO A 56 10.98 9.13 -7.86
C PRO A 56 11.03 8.29 -9.14
N LYS A 57 11.69 7.13 -9.04
CA LYS A 57 11.58 6.04 -10.02
C LYS A 57 10.30 5.25 -9.75
N VAL A 58 9.33 5.36 -10.65
CA VAL A 58 8.00 4.78 -10.53
C VAL A 58 7.86 3.54 -11.41
N LEU A 59 7.42 2.44 -10.82
CA LEU A 59 6.93 1.26 -11.54
C LEU A 59 5.40 1.18 -11.44
N ILE A 60 4.71 0.97 -12.56
CA ILE A 60 3.27 0.76 -12.61
C ILE A 60 3.01 -0.65 -13.16
N THR A 61 2.61 -1.60 -12.31
CA THR A 61 2.25 -2.95 -12.75
C THR A 61 0.80 -2.98 -13.23
N GLY A 62 0.46 -3.80 -14.23
CA GLY A 62 -0.89 -3.78 -14.83
C GLY A 62 -1.16 -2.48 -15.60
N GLY A 63 -0.09 -1.87 -16.11
CA GLY A 63 -0.08 -0.53 -16.67
C GLY A 63 -0.86 -0.38 -17.97
N LEU A 64 -1.20 -1.48 -18.65
CA LEU A 64 -2.03 -1.43 -19.86
C LEU A 64 -3.54 -1.53 -19.56
N GLY A 65 -3.92 -1.57 -18.29
CA GLY A 65 -5.32 -1.47 -17.87
C GLY A 65 -5.91 -0.07 -18.07
N GLN A 66 -7.20 0.08 -17.75
CA GLN A 66 -7.98 1.32 -17.93
C GLN A 66 -7.30 2.56 -17.31
N LEU A 67 -6.66 2.40 -16.15
CA LEU A 67 -6.08 3.51 -15.38
C LEU A 67 -4.58 3.71 -15.62
N GLY A 68 -3.87 2.64 -16.01
CA GLY A 68 -2.40 2.62 -15.99
C GLY A 68 -1.77 3.59 -16.99
N VAL A 69 -2.25 3.60 -18.24
CA VAL A 69 -1.73 4.48 -19.30
C VAL A 69 -1.99 5.96 -18.97
N GLY A 70 -3.18 6.28 -18.47
CA GLY A 70 -3.54 7.65 -18.06
C GLY A 70 -2.66 8.15 -16.91
N LEU A 71 -2.48 7.31 -15.87
CA LEU A 71 -1.60 7.63 -14.75
C LEU A 71 -0.15 7.81 -15.22
N ALA A 72 0.34 6.90 -16.06
CA ALA A 72 1.69 6.98 -16.60
C ALA A 72 1.94 8.28 -17.36
N LYS A 73 1.02 8.67 -18.25
CA LYS A 73 1.10 9.95 -18.98
C LYS A 73 1.21 11.13 -18.00
N ARG A 74 0.40 11.13 -16.93
CA ARG A 74 0.42 12.20 -15.93
C ARG A 74 1.72 12.23 -15.12
N LEU A 75 2.22 11.07 -14.70
CA LEU A 75 3.46 10.94 -13.93
C LEU A 75 4.69 11.25 -14.78
N ARG A 76 4.72 10.83 -16.05
CA ARG A 76 5.81 11.16 -17.00
C ARG A 76 5.91 12.66 -17.25
N LYS A 77 4.76 13.34 -17.37
CA LYS A 77 4.74 14.81 -17.48
C LYS A 77 5.27 15.50 -16.21
N ARG A 78 5.10 14.89 -15.04
CA ARG A 78 5.50 15.46 -13.74
C ARG A 78 6.95 15.16 -13.37
N PHE A 79 7.36 13.90 -13.52
CA PHE A 79 8.64 13.37 -13.04
C PHE A 79 9.65 13.10 -14.16
N GLY A 80 9.23 13.21 -15.43
CA GLY A 80 10.06 12.91 -16.60
C GLY A 80 9.81 11.52 -17.17
N ASN A 81 9.96 11.39 -18.50
CA ASN A 81 9.58 10.17 -19.22
C ASN A 81 10.35 8.92 -18.73
N LYS A 82 11.67 9.07 -18.53
CA LYS A 82 12.58 7.99 -18.10
C LYS A 82 12.40 7.56 -16.63
N ASN A 83 11.55 8.25 -15.87
CA ASN A 83 11.33 7.96 -14.45
C ASN A 83 10.06 7.14 -14.19
N VAL A 84 9.27 6.84 -15.22
CA VAL A 84 8.04 6.06 -15.09
C VAL A 84 8.05 4.90 -16.06
N ILE A 85 8.09 3.70 -15.48
CA ILE A 85 8.11 2.42 -16.19
C ILE A 85 6.73 1.77 -16.06
N LEU A 86 6.13 1.42 -17.20
CA LEU A 86 4.93 0.57 -17.21
C LEU A 86 5.35 -0.89 -17.27
N SER A 87 4.58 -1.75 -16.61
CA SER A 87 4.67 -3.19 -16.82
C SER A 87 3.29 -3.82 -16.98
N ASP A 88 3.22 -4.86 -17.79
CA ASP A 88 2.03 -5.69 -18.00
C ASP A 88 2.45 -7.03 -18.61
N ILE A 89 1.59 -8.04 -18.53
CA ILE A 89 1.77 -9.33 -19.22
C ILE A 89 1.34 -9.26 -20.69
N ARG A 90 0.67 -8.19 -21.10
CA ARG A 90 0.24 -7.99 -22.49
C ARG A 90 1.25 -7.17 -23.28
N LYS A 91 1.31 -7.41 -24.58
CA LYS A 91 2.09 -6.58 -25.50
C LYS A 91 1.47 -5.17 -25.60
N PRO A 92 2.24 -4.10 -25.39
CA PRO A 92 1.72 -2.75 -25.48
C PRO A 92 1.39 -2.38 -26.94
N PRO A 93 0.31 -1.61 -27.18
CA PRO A 93 0.10 -1.01 -28.49
C PRO A 93 1.20 0.01 -28.79
N SER A 94 1.51 0.21 -30.08
CA SER A 94 2.66 1.02 -30.52
C SER A 94 2.69 2.41 -29.88
N HIS A 95 1.54 3.09 -29.78
CA HIS A 95 1.47 4.44 -29.19
C HIS A 95 1.83 4.47 -27.70
N VAL A 96 1.57 3.40 -26.93
CA VAL A 96 2.00 3.30 -25.52
C VAL A 96 3.47 2.93 -25.44
N PHE A 97 3.94 2.00 -26.28
CA PHE A 97 5.35 1.60 -26.29
C PHE A 97 6.29 2.78 -26.60
N TYR A 98 5.96 3.59 -27.61
CA TYR A 98 6.76 4.76 -27.95
C TYR A 98 6.59 5.94 -26.99
N SER A 99 5.60 5.90 -26.08
CA SER A 99 5.38 6.97 -25.10
C SER A 99 6.40 6.96 -23.95
N GLY A 100 7.13 5.87 -23.74
CA GLY A 100 8.16 5.77 -22.70
C GLY A 100 8.48 4.34 -22.29
N PRO A 101 9.31 4.13 -21.25
CA PRO A 101 9.77 2.80 -20.84
C PRO A 101 8.63 1.83 -20.53
N PHE A 102 8.73 0.63 -21.08
CA PHE A 102 7.81 -0.49 -20.85
C PHE A 102 8.62 -1.76 -20.62
N ILE A 103 8.22 -2.57 -19.64
CA ILE A 103 8.84 -3.85 -19.31
C ILE A 103 7.75 -4.91 -19.20
N TYR A 104 7.93 -6.07 -19.84
CA TYR A 104 7.05 -7.21 -19.59
C TYR A 104 7.28 -7.73 -18.17
N SER A 105 6.20 -7.98 -17.43
CA SER A 105 6.32 -8.56 -16.09
C SER A 105 5.02 -9.26 -15.68
N ASP A 106 5.16 -10.50 -15.24
CA ASP A 106 4.11 -11.26 -14.56
C ASP A 106 4.24 -11.06 -13.04
N ILE A 107 3.11 -10.75 -12.40
CA ILE A 107 3.09 -10.51 -10.96
C ILE A 107 3.37 -11.79 -10.15
N LEU A 108 3.19 -12.96 -10.77
CA LEU A 108 3.44 -14.26 -10.16
C LEU A 108 4.93 -14.65 -10.19
N ASP A 109 5.73 -13.99 -11.02
CA ASP A 109 7.17 -14.22 -11.09
C ASP A 109 7.92 -13.29 -10.14
N TYR A 110 8.05 -13.74 -8.88
CA TYR A 110 8.76 -13.00 -7.83
C TYR A 110 10.19 -12.61 -8.23
N LYS A 111 10.93 -13.51 -8.91
CA LYS A 111 12.34 -13.27 -9.25
C LYS A 111 12.45 -12.15 -10.28
N ASN A 112 11.63 -12.22 -11.33
CA ASN A 112 11.58 -11.18 -12.35
C ASN A 112 11.17 -9.82 -11.76
N LEU A 113 10.14 -9.79 -10.90
CA LEU A 113 9.73 -8.54 -10.23
C LEU A 113 10.87 -7.93 -9.41
N ARG A 114 11.59 -8.76 -8.65
CA ARG A 114 12.72 -8.30 -7.82
C ARG A 114 13.84 -7.74 -8.69
N GLU A 115 14.18 -8.42 -9.78
CA GLU A 115 15.17 -7.94 -10.75
C GLU A 115 14.77 -6.59 -11.36
N ILE A 116 13.49 -6.41 -11.72
CA ILE A 116 12.99 -5.15 -12.26
C ILE A 116 13.14 -4.03 -11.23
N VAL A 117 12.75 -4.27 -9.98
CA VAL A 117 12.84 -3.27 -8.90
C VAL A 117 14.29 -2.85 -8.66
N VAL A 118 15.20 -3.81 -8.53
CA VAL A 118 16.63 -3.55 -8.25
C VAL A 118 17.32 -2.86 -9.43
N ASN A 119 17.20 -3.43 -10.64
CA ASN A 119 17.94 -2.95 -11.81
C ASN A 119 17.50 -1.55 -12.24
N ASN A 120 16.22 -1.20 -12.03
CA ASN A 120 15.68 0.11 -12.39
C ASN A 120 15.68 1.11 -11.22
N ARG A 121 16.18 0.70 -10.04
CA ARG A 121 16.20 1.50 -8.80
C ARG A 121 14.84 2.08 -8.47
N ILE A 122 13.81 1.24 -8.54
CA ILE A 122 12.44 1.66 -8.25
C ILE A 122 12.34 2.15 -6.81
N THR A 123 11.59 3.23 -6.60
CA THR A 123 11.34 3.82 -5.28
C THR A 123 9.85 3.89 -4.99
N TRP A 124 9.02 4.03 -6.02
CA TRP A 124 7.57 4.07 -5.93
C TRP A 124 6.97 2.95 -6.79
N LEU A 125 6.03 2.19 -6.22
CA LEU A 125 5.34 1.13 -6.92
C LEU A 125 3.84 1.37 -6.86
N VAL A 126 3.21 1.42 -8.03
CA VAL A 126 1.75 1.48 -8.20
C VAL A 126 1.30 0.13 -8.74
N HIS A 127 0.54 -0.61 -7.94
CA HIS A 127 0.16 -1.98 -8.27
C HIS A 127 -1.27 -2.04 -8.83
N TYR A 128 -1.42 -2.03 -10.16
CA TYR A 128 -2.73 -2.14 -10.84
C TYR A 128 -3.02 -3.52 -11.42
N SER A 129 -2.08 -4.47 -11.37
CA SER A 129 -2.31 -5.84 -11.84
C SER A 129 -3.39 -6.50 -10.98
N ALA A 130 -4.54 -6.81 -11.57
CA ALA A 130 -5.61 -7.54 -10.92
C ALA A 130 -6.55 -8.17 -11.94
N LEU A 131 -7.17 -9.28 -11.54
CA LEU A 131 -8.36 -9.82 -12.21
C LEU A 131 -9.61 -9.29 -11.51
N LEU A 132 -10.44 -8.55 -12.25
CA LEU A 132 -11.65 -7.89 -11.76
C LEU A 132 -12.78 -8.87 -11.51
N SER A 133 -13.86 -8.39 -10.88
CA SER A 133 -14.98 -9.20 -10.40
C SER A 133 -15.56 -10.17 -11.43
N ALA A 134 -15.96 -9.71 -12.61
CA ALA A 134 -16.67 -10.58 -13.57
C ALA A 134 -15.79 -11.72 -14.09
N VAL A 135 -14.54 -11.40 -14.46
CA VAL A 135 -13.56 -12.40 -14.92
C VAL A 135 -13.10 -13.30 -13.77
N GLY A 136 -12.99 -12.73 -12.57
CA GLY A 136 -12.56 -13.46 -11.39
C GLY A 136 -13.56 -14.52 -10.94
N GLU A 137 -14.86 -14.24 -10.99
CA GLU A 137 -15.89 -15.26 -10.70
C GLU A 137 -15.87 -16.41 -11.72
N ALA A 138 -15.55 -16.13 -12.98
CA ALA A 138 -15.41 -17.16 -14.00
C ALA A 138 -14.14 -18.02 -13.81
N ASN A 139 -13.10 -17.51 -13.15
CA ASN A 139 -11.86 -18.24 -12.86
C ASN A 139 -11.29 -17.88 -11.49
N VAL A 140 -11.88 -18.46 -10.45
CA VAL A 140 -11.56 -18.18 -9.04
C VAL A 140 -10.11 -18.53 -8.69
N SER A 141 -9.56 -19.63 -9.22
CA SER A 141 -8.17 -20.01 -8.94
C SER A 141 -7.21 -18.96 -9.47
N LEU A 142 -7.36 -18.57 -10.74
CA LEU A 142 -6.50 -17.56 -11.34
C LEU A 142 -6.66 -16.21 -10.64
N ALA A 143 -7.89 -15.83 -10.27
CA ALA A 143 -8.15 -14.61 -9.52
C ALA A 143 -7.47 -14.60 -8.16
N ARG A 144 -7.49 -15.73 -7.44
CA ARG A 144 -6.78 -15.88 -6.17
C ARG A 144 -5.27 -15.76 -6.38
N ASP A 145 -4.73 -16.49 -7.36
CA ASP A 145 -3.29 -16.51 -7.60
C ASP A 145 -2.79 -15.10 -7.96
N VAL A 146 -3.43 -14.43 -8.92
CA VAL A 146 -3.04 -13.07 -9.34
C VAL A 146 -3.27 -12.03 -8.24
N ASN A 147 -4.44 -12.02 -7.60
CA ASN A 147 -4.80 -10.93 -6.69
C ASN A 147 -4.22 -11.10 -5.27
N ILE A 148 -4.02 -12.34 -4.80
CA ILE A 148 -3.51 -12.62 -3.45
C ILE A 148 -2.02 -12.94 -3.51
N THR A 149 -1.60 -13.95 -4.27
CA THR A 149 -0.18 -14.32 -4.36
C THR A 149 0.63 -13.22 -5.03
N GLY A 150 0.10 -12.61 -6.10
CA GLY A 150 0.72 -11.45 -6.73
C GLY A 150 0.88 -10.26 -5.78
N LEU A 151 -0.09 -10.01 -4.91
CA LEU A 151 0.01 -8.98 -3.87
C LEU A 151 1.12 -9.32 -2.87
N HIS A 152 1.20 -10.57 -2.41
CA HIS A 152 2.24 -10.99 -1.47
C HIS A 152 3.64 -10.73 -2.04
N ASN A 153 3.88 -11.10 -3.30
CA ASN A 153 5.13 -10.81 -4.00
C ASN A 153 5.46 -9.31 -3.96
N ILE A 154 4.48 -8.46 -4.23
CA ILE A 154 4.66 -7.00 -4.25
C ILE A 154 4.92 -6.43 -2.86
N LEU A 155 4.21 -6.90 -1.84
CA LEU A 155 4.40 -6.47 -0.45
C LEU A 155 5.80 -6.84 0.05
N ASP A 156 6.25 -8.06 -0.21
CA ASP A 156 7.56 -8.55 0.20
C ASP A 156 8.68 -7.76 -0.48
N ILE A 157 8.60 -7.57 -1.79
CA ILE A 157 9.59 -6.76 -2.55
C ILE A 157 9.57 -5.30 -2.09
N ALA A 158 8.40 -4.74 -1.83
CA ALA A 158 8.28 -3.35 -1.38
C ALA A 158 8.89 -3.15 0.00
N ALA A 159 8.68 -4.09 0.92
CA ALA A 159 9.27 -4.06 2.25
C ALA A 159 10.79 -4.29 2.21
N GLU A 160 11.26 -5.28 1.43
CA GLU A 160 12.69 -5.60 1.27
C GLU A 160 13.50 -4.40 0.77
N HIS A 161 12.92 -3.62 -0.16
CA HIS A 161 13.62 -2.52 -0.83
C HIS A 161 13.18 -1.11 -0.38
N GLY A 162 12.36 -1.00 0.67
CA GLY A 162 11.93 0.30 1.21
C GLY A 162 11.14 1.16 0.23
N LEU A 163 10.28 0.53 -0.58
CA LEU A 163 9.48 1.23 -1.59
C LEU A 163 8.28 1.95 -0.95
N ARG A 164 7.81 3.02 -1.60
CA ARG A 164 6.45 3.53 -1.38
C ARG A 164 5.48 2.74 -2.24
N LEU A 165 4.49 2.12 -1.62
CA LEU A 165 3.57 1.21 -2.29
C LEU A 165 2.16 1.78 -2.30
N PHE A 166 1.60 1.92 -3.50
CA PHE A 166 0.18 2.20 -3.69
C PHE A 166 -0.53 0.98 -4.27
N VAL A 167 -1.56 0.50 -3.57
CA VAL A 167 -2.45 -0.55 -4.05
C VAL A 167 -3.88 -0.02 -4.02
N PRO A 168 -4.59 0.06 -5.17
CA PRO A 168 -5.99 0.46 -5.15
C PRO A 168 -6.87 -0.67 -4.62
N SER A 169 -7.86 -0.28 -3.83
CA SER A 169 -9.01 -1.11 -3.51
C SER A 169 -10.25 -0.66 -4.29
N THR A 170 -11.42 -1.15 -3.93
CA THR A 170 -12.68 -0.91 -4.63
C THR A 170 -13.86 -0.86 -3.67
N ILE A 171 -14.95 -0.23 -4.09
CA ILE A 171 -16.27 -0.41 -3.48
C ILE A 171 -16.71 -1.89 -3.44
N GLY A 172 -16.14 -2.76 -4.30
CA GLY A 172 -16.36 -4.20 -4.27
C GLY A 172 -15.81 -4.90 -3.01
N ALA A 173 -15.01 -4.22 -2.19
CA ALA A 173 -14.58 -4.72 -0.88
C ALA A 173 -15.70 -4.67 0.18
N PHE A 174 -16.81 -3.97 -0.11
CA PHE A 174 -18.00 -3.97 0.73
C PHE A 174 -18.93 -5.14 0.40
N GLY A 175 -19.72 -5.54 1.40
CA GLY A 175 -20.71 -6.61 1.28
C GLY A 175 -22.13 -6.14 1.58
N PRO A 176 -23.14 -7.02 1.44
CA PRO A 176 -24.51 -6.69 1.78
C PRO A 176 -24.73 -6.29 3.25
N THR A 177 -23.82 -6.71 4.14
CA THR A 177 -23.87 -6.38 5.58
C THR A 177 -23.07 -5.11 5.93
N SER A 178 -22.43 -4.48 4.95
CA SER A 178 -21.76 -3.20 5.15
C SER A 178 -22.81 -2.08 5.28
N PRO A 179 -22.61 -1.07 6.14
CA PRO A 179 -23.50 0.09 6.20
C PRO A 179 -23.62 0.77 4.83
N ARG A 180 -24.82 1.26 4.51
CA ARG A 180 -25.11 1.99 3.27
C ARG A 180 -25.66 3.37 3.63
N ASN A 181 -25.31 4.37 2.83
CA ASN A 181 -25.80 5.77 2.91
C ASN A 181 -25.47 6.54 4.21
N PRO A 182 -24.22 7.00 4.38
CA PRO A 182 -23.03 6.63 3.61
C PRO A 182 -22.38 5.35 4.16
N THR A 183 -21.52 4.73 3.36
CA THR A 183 -20.62 3.68 3.86
C THR A 183 -19.39 4.36 4.48
N PRO A 184 -19.13 4.24 5.79
CA PRO A 184 -17.96 4.86 6.41
C PRO A 184 -16.68 4.09 6.08
N ASP A 185 -15.51 4.72 6.26
CA ASP A 185 -14.21 4.09 5.96
C ASP A 185 -13.94 2.86 6.84
N LEU A 186 -14.27 2.94 8.14
CA LEU A 186 -14.19 1.82 9.08
C LEU A 186 -15.57 1.20 9.24
N CYS A 187 -15.79 0.04 8.64
CA CYS A 187 -17.06 -0.67 8.74
C CYS A 187 -16.88 -2.17 8.53
N VAL A 188 -17.97 -2.93 8.71
CA VAL A 188 -18.00 -4.36 8.36
C VAL A 188 -17.72 -4.53 6.87
N GLN A 189 -16.75 -5.37 6.51
CA GLN A 189 -16.46 -5.77 5.13
C GLN A 189 -16.64 -7.29 5.00
N ARG A 190 -17.74 -7.71 4.36
CA ARG A 190 -18.05 -9.12 4.07
C ARG A 190 -18.49 -9.28 2.61
N PRO A 191 -17.60 -8.99 1.64
CA PRO A 191 -17.91 -9.10 0.23
C PRO A 191 -18.26 -10.55 -0.13
N ARG A 192 -19.05 -10.72 -1.19
CA ARG A 192 -19.51 -12.03 -1.70
C ARG A 192 -18.88 -12.40 -3.05
N THR A 193 -17.77 -11.76 -3.41
CA THR A 193 -17.04 -12.01 -4.66
C THR A 193 -15.58 -12.31 -4.35
N ILE A 194 -14.92 -13.15 -5.16
CA ILE A 194 -13.50 -13.46 -4.99
C ILE A 194 -12.64 -12.21 -5.10
N TYR A 195 -13.01 -11.29 -6.02
CA TYR A 195 -12.34 -10.00 -6.17
C TYR A 195 -12.52 -9.10 -4.94
N GLY A 196 -13.72 -9.06 -4.35
CA GLY A 196 -13.95 -8.30 -3.13
C GLY A 196 -13.17 -8.86 -1.95
N VAL A 197 -13.17 -10.18 -1.79
CA VAL A 197 -12.40 -10.88 -0.74
C VAL A 197 -10.90 -10.58 -0.86
N SER A 198 -10.34 -10.68 -2.06
CA SER A 198 -8.92 -10.39 -2.27
C SER A 198 -8.55 -8.93 -2.00
N LYS A 199 -9.48 -7.98 -2.21
CA LYS A 199 -9.26 -6.56 -1.94
C LYS A 199 -9.37 -6.20 -0.46
N VAL A 200 -10.26 -6.83 0.30
CA VAL A 200 -10.23 -6.75 1.78
C VAL A 200 -8.91 -7.30 2.31
N HIS A 201 -8.46 -8.44 1.77
CA HIS A 201 -7.15 -9.00 2.11
C HIS A 201 -6.01 -8.03 1.78
N ALA A 202 -6.06 -7.34 0.64
CA ALA A 202 -5.07 -6.35 0.25
C ALA A 202 -4.98 -5.15 1.21
N GLU A 203 -6.12 -4.64 1.66
CA GLU A 203 -6.20 -3.56 2.65
C GLU A 203 -5.52 -3.99 3.96
N LEU A 204 -5.96 -5.13 4.53
CA LEU A 204 -5.49 -5.62 5.82
C LEU A 204 -4.01 -6.03 5.79
N MET A 205 -3.56 -6.67 4.71
CA MET A 205 -2.15 -7.03 4.56
C MET A 205 -1.26 -5.80 4.42
N GLY A 206 -1.69 -4.78 3.66
CA GLY A 206 -0.94 -3.54 3.53
C GLY A 206 -0.81 -2.78 4.85
N GLU A 207 -1.91 -2.66 5.60
CA GLU A 207 -1.91 -2.09 6.96
C GLU A 207 -1.00 -2.89 7.91
N TYR A 208 -1.06 -4.22 7.86
CA TYR A 208 -0.15 -5.07 8.63
C TYR A 208 1.32 -4.81 8.28
N TYR A 209 1.67 -4.72 7.00
CA TYR A 209 3.05 -4.43 6.57
C TYR A 209 3.51 -3.03 7.00
N HIS A 210 2.61 -2.06 6.98
CA HIS A 210 2.89 -0.74 7.54
C HIS A 210 3.22 -0.82 9.03
N HIS A 211 2.35 -1.43 9.85
CA HIS A 211 2.55 -1.51 11.29
C HIS A 211 3.73 -2.40 11.70
N ARG A 212 3.98 -3.49 10.98
CA ARG A 212 4.99 -4.49 11.34
C ARG A 212 6.38 -4.17 10.80
N TYR A 213 6.46 -3.62 9.59
CA TYR A 213 7.73 -3.41 8.86
C TYR A 213 8.00 -1.94 8.50
N GLY A 214 7.07 -1.03 8.77
CA GLY A 214 7.24 0.39 8.44
C GLY A 214 7.06 0.72 6.95
N LEU A 215 6.44 -0.17 6.18
CA LEU A 215 6.18 0.07 4.76
C LEU A 215 5.26 1.30 4.57
N ASP A 216 5.62 2.24 3.68
CA ASP A 216 4.73 3.35 3.26
C ASP A 216 3.69 2.79 2.28
N PHE A 217 2.71 2.08 2.84
CA PHE A 217 1.56 1.52 2.13
C PHE A 217 0.41 2.52 2.10
N ARG A 218 -0.17 2.71 0.91
CA ARG A 218 -1.31 3.59 0.69
C ARG A 218 -2.36 2.90 -0.15
N CYS A 219 -3.62 3.08 0.24
CA CYS A 219 -4.76 2.45 -0.41
C CYS A 219 -5.90 3.44 -0.55
N LEU A 220 -6.64 3.36 -1.66
CA LEU A 220 -7.87 4.10 -1.89
C LEU A 220 -8.91 3.14 -2.49
N ARG A 221 -10.13 3.15 -1.95
CA ARG A 221 -11.26 2.38 -2.48
C ARG A 221 -11.89 3.12 -3.65
N TYR A 222 -11.59 2.68 -4.87
CA TYR A 222 -12.15 3.33 -6.06
C TYR A 222 -13.65 2.99 -6.26
N PRO A 223 -14.47 3.97 -6.64
CA PRO A 223 -15.81 3.72 -7.17
C PRO A 223 -15.70 3.14 -8.60
N GLY A 224 -16.84 2.99 -9.28
CA GLY A 224 -16.83 2.74 -10.73
C GLY A 224 -16.15 3.91 -11.46
N ILE A 225 -15.01 3.67 -12.10
CA ILE A 225 -14.28 4.69 -12.86
C ILE A 225 -14.71 4.61 -14.33
N ILE A 226 -15.10 5.75 -14.89
CA ILE A 226 -15.46 5.90 -16.29
C ILE A 226 -14.31 6.58 -17.01
N SER A 227 -13.89 6.02 -18.16
CA SER A 227 -12.86 6.58 -19.02
C SER A 227 -13.31 6.49 -20.47
N ALA A 228 -13.17 7.58 -21.23
CA ALA A 228 -13.48 7.62 -22.66
C ALA A 228 -12.36 6.98 -23.52
N ASP A 229 -11.12 7.06 -23.04
CA ASP A 229 -9.93 6.72 -23.82
C ASP A 229 -9.53 5.23 -23.75
N SER A 230 -10.23 4.45 -22.94
CA SER A 230 -9.87 3.05 -22.66
C SER A 230 -11.11 2.18 -22.56
N GLN A 231 -11.10 1.05 -23.25
CA GLN A 231 -12.17 0.07 -23.12
C GLN A 231 -12.13 -0.59 -21.74
N PRO A 232 -13.28 -0.73 -21.05
CA PRO A 232 -13.38 -1.52 -19.83
C PRO A 232 -13.07 -3.00 -20.13
N GLY A 233 -12.51 -3.71 -19.17
CA GLY A 233 -11.87 -5.01 -19.40
C GLY A 233 -12.34 -6.16 -18.49
N GLY A 234 -13.49 -6.06 -17.82
CA GLY A 234 -14.03 -7.16 -17.01
C GLY A 234 -14.56 -6.78 -15.63
N GLY A 235 -14.90 -5.50 -15.41
CA GLY A 235 -15.54 -5.01 -14.20
C GLY A 235 -17.07 -5.01 -14.31
N THR A 236 -17.76 -5.11 -13.16
CA THR A 236 -19.23 -5.06 -13.12
C THR A 236 -19.79 -3.67 -13.50
N THR A 237 -18.98 -2.62 -13.39
CA THR A 237 -19.38 -1.23 -13.75
C THR A 237 -19.14 -0.88 -15.22
N ASP A 238 -18.62 -1.80 -16.01
CA ASP A 238 -18.21 -1.61 -17.39
C ASP A 238 -19.37 -1.25 -18.34
N TRP A 239 -20.61 -1.54 -17.93
CA TRP A 239 -21.82 -1.18 -18.67
C TRP A 239 -21.94 0.34 -18.90
N VAL A 240 -21.53 1.16 -17.93
CA VAL A 240 -21.64 2.63 -18.04
C VAL A 240 -20.69 3.16 -19.11
N ALA A 241 -19.45 2.70 -19.09
CA ALA A 241 -18.45 3.10 -20.07
C ALA A 241 -18.79 2.57 -21.48
N THR A 242 -19.37 1.37 -21.58
CA THR A 242 -19.92 0.86 -22.84
C THR A 242 -21.05 1.76 -23.37
N ALA A 243 -21.98 2.18 -22.51
CA ALA A 243 -23.09 3.07 -22.89
C ALA A 243 -22.60 4.48 -23.33
N VAL A 244 -21.60 5.04 -22.66
CA VAL A 244 -20.99 6.33 -23.04
C VAL A 244 -20.26 6.22 -24.38
N ASN A 245 -19.52 5.13 -24.61
CA ASN A 245 -18.83 4.89 -25.89
C ASN A 245 -19.81 4.67 -27.05
N LEU A 246 -20.97 4.07 -26.81
CA LEU A 246 -22.03 3.92 -27.81
C LEU A 246 -22.62 5.28 -28.22
N LYS A 247 -22.96 6.14 -27.24
CA LYS A 247 -23.48 7.49 -27.54
C LYS A 247 -22.48 8.37 -28.27
N HIS A 248 -21.19 8.28 -27.95
CA HIS A 248 -20.15 9.03 -28.67
C HIS A 248 -20.01 8.58 -30.13
N LYS A 249 -20.23 7.30 -30.43
CA LYS A 249 -20.21 6.78 -31.81
C LYS A 249 -21.48 7.12 -32.59
N GLU A 250 -22.63 7.21 -31.92
CA GLU A 250 -23.90 7.60 -32.56
C GLU A 250 -24.01 9.12 -32.81
N GLY A 251 -23.34 9.95 -32.01
CA GLY A 251 -23.26 11.41 -32.22
C GLY A 251 -22.22 11.86 -33.27
N LEU A 252 -21.50 10.93 -33.89
CA LEU A 252 -20.52 11.17 -34.97
C LEU A 252 -21.01 10.63 -36.33
N ARG A 253 -22.29 10.29 -36.45
CA ARG A 253 -22.95 9.94 -37.72
C ARG A 253 -23.84 11.06 -38.20
#